data_AF-A0A948AL74-F1
#
_entry.id   AF-A0A948AL74-F1
#
_cell.length_a   1.000
_cell.length_b   1.000
_cell.length_c   1.000
_cell.angle_alpha   90.00
_cell.angle_beta   90.00
_cell.angle_gamma   90.00
#
_symmetry.space_group_name_H-M   'P 1'
#
loop_
_entity.id
_entity.type
_entity.pdbx_description
1 polymer ?
#
loop_
_entity_poly.entity_id
_entity_poly.type
_entity_poly.pdbx_seq_one_letter_code
_entity_poly.pdbx_strand_id
1 'polypeptide(L)'
;TCMGACPVRVISFENYSVNTVGSQIKAVDVPDEFAEKPRILILACENDAYPALDMAAMNRHEYDPFVRVIPIRCLGSVNTIWITDALNGGYDGVMLMGCKHGEEYQCHFVKGSELGRYRLSKVGDTLKGMNLETERVMDLEVAITDIATLPQKINDYAALIKSFPPSPFKGF
;
A
#
# COMPACT_ATOMS: atom_id res chain seq x y z
N THR A 1 4.33 -21.48 4.14
CA THR A 1 5.64 -20.90 4.53
C THR A 1 5.61 -19.41 4.26
N CYS A 2 5.70 -18.55 5.27
CA CYS A 2 5.48 -17.11 5.12
C CYS A 2 6.69 -16.42 4.45
N MET A 3 6.48 -15.81 3.28
CA MET A 3 7.47 -14.95 2.62
C MET A 3 7.94 -13.80 3.52
N GLY A 4 7.04 -13.25 4.33
CA GLY A 4 7.35 -12.11 5.20
C GLY A 4 8.38 -12.39 6.30
N ALA A 5 8.65 -13.66 6.59
CA ALA A 5 9.67 -14.06 7.55
C ALA A 5 11.10 -13.99 6.99
N CYS A 6 11.29 -14.02 5.66
CA CYS A 6 12.62 -14.05 5.06
C CYS A 6 13.31 -12.67 5.16
N PRO A 7 14.36 -12.50 5.99
CA PRO A 7 15.01 -11.21 6.18
C PRO A 7 15.74 -10.74 4.91
N VAL A 8 16.22 -11.69 4.09
CA VAL A 8 16.93 -11.43 2.83
C VAL A 8 16.00 -11.44 1.60
N ARG A 9 14.70 -11.69 1.77
CA ARG A 9 13.66 -11.62 0.73
C ARG A 9 13.94 -12.47 -0.53
N VAL A 10 14.59 -13.62 -0.36
CA VAL A 10 14.95 -14.58 -1.44
C VAL A 10 13.81 -15.54 -1.79
N ILE A 11 12.79 -15.66 -0.93
CA ILE A 11 11.63 -16.52 -1.19
C ILE A 11 10.80 -15.92 -2.33
N SER A 12 10.75 -16.64 -3.44
CA SER A 12 9.90 -16.35 -4.59
C SER A 12 9.03 -17.57 -4.89
N PHE A 13 7.81 -17.33 -5.34
CA PHE A 13 6.91 -18.36 -5.87
C PHE A 13 6.77 -18.16 -7.37
N GLU A 14 6.41 -19.22 -8.08
CA GLU A 14 6.17 -19.16 -9.53
C GLU A 14 5.13 -18.10 -9.92
N ASN A 15 4.09 -17.95 -9.09
CA ASN A 15 3.01 -16.99 -9.30
C ASN A 15 3.13 -15.71 -8.46
N TYR A 16 4.23 -15.51 -7.71
CA TYR A 16 4.42 -14.32 -6.91
C TYR A 16 5.90 -14.11 -6.53
N SER A 17 6.46 -13.00 -7.00
CA SER A 17 7.85 -12.60 -6.75
C SER A 17 7.97 -11.11 -6.45
N VAL A 18 9.15 -10.69 -6.01
CA VAL A 18 9.44 -9.25 -5.82
C VAL A 18 9.36 -8.49 -7.14
N ASN A 19 9.81 -9.11 -8.22
CA ASN A 19 9.82 -8.51 -9.55
C ASN A 19 8.41 -8.37 -10.11
N THR A 20 7.52 -9.35 -9.89
CA THR A 20 6.14 -9.27 -10.39
C THR A 20 5.36 -8.13 -9.76
N VAL A 21 5.56 -7.82 -8.48
CA VAL A 21 4.93 -6.66 -7.83
C VAL A 21 5.56 -5.36 -8.33
N GLY A 22 6.88 -5.30 -8.43
CA GLY A 22 7.59 -4.12 -8.97
C GLY A 22 7.18 -3.79 -10.41
N SER A 23 7.01 -4.80 -11.27
CA SER A 23 6.52 -4.62 -12.64
C SER A 23 5.10 -4.08 -12.69
N GLN A 24 4.21 -4.52 -11.80
CA GLN A 24 2.85 -3.98 -11.72
C GLN A 24 2.85 -2.51 -11.31
N ILE A 25 3.68 -2.12 -10.34
CA ILE A 25 3.83 -0.71 -9.92
C ILE A 25 4.29 0.15 -11.08
N LYS A 26 5.31 -0.30 -11.83
CA LYS A 26 5.86 0.43 -12.98
C LYS A 26 4.92 0.49 -14.18
N ALA A 27 3.96 -0.43 -14.28
CA ALA A 27 2.99 -0.47 -15.36
C ALA A 27 1.79 0.46 -15.13
N VAL A 28 1.62 1.02 -13.93
CA VAL A 28 0.56 1.97 -13.64
C VAL A 28 0.87 3.31 -14.29
N ASP A 29 -0.08 3.81 -15.05
CA ASP A 29 -0.05 5.16 -15.62
C ASP A 29 -0.11 6.24 -14.51
N VAL A 30 0.92 7.07 -14.45
CA VAL A 30 1.05 8.20 -13.53
C VAL A 30 0.76 9.47 -14.32
N PRO A 31 -0.35 10.18 -14.02
CA PRO A 31 -0.67 11.44 -14.68
C PRO A 31 0.42 12.49 -14.44
N ASP A 32 0.61 13.39 -15.41
CA ASP A 32 1.48 14.54 -15.24
C ASP A 32 1.01 15.46 -14.10
N GLU A 33 1.89 16.38 -13.68
CA GLU A 33 1.62 17.32 -12.59
C GLU A 33 0.50 18.32 -12.92
N PHE A 34 0.26 18.62 -14.20
CA PHE A 34 -0.75 19.58 -14.67
C PHE A 34 -2.15 18.99 -14.74
N ALA A 35 -2.27 17.66 -14.74
CA ALA A 35 -3.54 16.96 -14.81
C ALA A 35 -4.37 17.09 -13.51
N GLU A 36 -3.78 17.58 -12.40
CA GLU A 36 -4.38 17.68 -11.06
C GLU A 36 -5.01 16.37 -10.56
N LYS A 37 -4.52 15.23 -11.07
CA LYS A 37 -4.99 13.89 -10.71
C LYS A 37 -3.92 13.22 -9.85
N PRO A 38 -4.16 12.97 -8.56
CA PRO A 38 -3.20 12.23 -7.77
C PRO A 38 -3.07 10.80 -8.31
N ARG A 39 -2.02 10.09 -7.93
CA ARG A 39 -1.90 8.65 -8.11
C ARG A 39 -1.52 8.04 -6.78
N ILE A 40 -2.44 7.26 -6.22
CA ILE A 40 -2.27 6.63 -4.91
C ILE A 40 -2.14 5.12 -5.12
N LEU A 41 -1.07 4.53 -4.60
CA LEU A 41 -0.87 3.09 -4.57
C LEU A 41 -1.46 2.52 -3.28
N ILE A 42 -2.21 1.43 -3.38
CA ILE A 42 -2.55 0.58 -2.24
C ILE A 42 -1.87 -0.78 -2.44
N LEU A 43 -1.02 -1.17 -1.49
CA LEU A 43 -0.53 -2.54 -1.38
C LEU A 43 -1.40 -3.29 -0.36
N ALA A 44 -2.31 -4.13 -0.87
CA ALA A 44 -3.35 -4.77 -0.05
C ALA A 44 -3.00 -6.22 0.27
N CYS A 45 -2.93 -6.58 1.56
CA CYS A 45 -2.85 -7.98 1.98
C CYS A 45 -4.00 -8.80 1.39
N GLU A 46 -3.67 -9.90 0.71
CA GLU A 46 -4.64 -10.77 0.02
C GLU A 46 -5.64 -11.46 0.96
N ASN A 47 -5.34 -11.55 2.26
CA ASN A 47 -6.10 -12.37 3.20
C ASN A 47 -7.26 -11.61 3.86
N ASP A 48 -7.06 -10.34 4.22
CA ASP A 48 -8.09 -9.52 4.88
C ASP A 48 -8.43 -8.27 4.07
N ALA A 49 -7.40 -7.51 3.66
CA ALA A 49 -7.61 -6.21 3.03
C ALA A 49 -8.21 -6.32 1.63
N TYR A 50 -7.68 -7.21 0.79
CA TYR A 50 -8.19 -7.39 -0.57
C TYR A 50 -9.63 -7.95 -0.57
N PRO A 51 -9.97 -8.99 0.23
CA PRO A 51 -11.36 -9.43 0.36
C PRO A 51 -12.31 -8.37 0.95
N ALA A 52 -11.85 -7.55 1.88
CA ALA A 52 -12.64 -6.42 2.40
C ALA A 52 -12.95 -5.39 1.29
N LEU A 53 -11.99 -5.09 0.41
CA LEU A 53 -12.21 -4.24 -0.77
C LEU A 53 -13.21 -4.87 -1.75
N ASP A 54 -13.08 -6.16 -2.04
CA ASP A 54 -14.00 -6.88 -2.92
C ASP A 54 -15.43 -6.86 -2.37
N MET A 55 -15.61 -7.13 -1.08
CA MET A 55 -16.91 -7.05 -0.42
C MET A 55 -17.46 -5.62 -0.39
N ALA A 56 -16.61 -4.62 -0.17
CA ALA A 56 -17.03 -3.21 -0.22
C ALA A 56 -17.55 -2.84 -1.61
N ALA A 57 -16.85 -3.26 -2.66
CA ALA A 57 -17.27 -3.07 -4.04
C ALA A 57 -18.60 -3.79 -4.37
N MET A 58 -18.79 -5.03 -3.89
CA MET A 58 -20.06 -5.76 -4.02
C MET A 58 -21.24 -5.02 -3.36
N ASN A 59 -20.97 -4.30 -2.27
CA ASN A 59 -21.95 -3.46 -1.57
C ASN A 59 -22.05 -2.04 -2.13
N ARG A 60 -21.41 -1.76 -3.28
CA ARG A 60 -21.40 -0.45 -3.95
C ARG A 60 -20.86 0.69 -3.08
N HIS A 61 -19.93 0.37 -2.19
CA HIS A 61 -19.17 1.41 -1.51
C HIS A 61 -18.03 1.86 -2.41
N GLU A 62 -18.02 3.16 -2.72
CA GLU A 62 -17.04 3.76 -3.62
C GLU A 62 -15.89 4.39 -2.84
N TYR A 63 -14.70 4.33 -3.43
CA TYR A 63 -13.53 5.07 -2.97
C TYR A 63 -12.91 5.84 -4.14
N ASP A 64 -11.97 6.73 -3.82
CA ASP A 64 -11.36 7.65 -4.77
C ASP A 64 -10.87 6.96 -6.06
N PRO A 65 -11.26 7.45 -7.26
CA PRO A 65 -10.97 6.77 -8.53
C PRO A 65 -9.49 6.83 -8.94
N PHE A 66 -8.67 7.60 -8.25
CA PHE A 66 -7.24 7.73 -8.52
C PHE A 66 -6.37 6.72 -7.78
N VAL A 67 -7.00 5.93 -6.91
CA VAL A 67 -6.38 4.81 -6.20
C VAL A 67 -6.14 3.63 -7.15
N ARG A 68 -4.98 2.98 -7.01
CA ARG A 68 -4.64 1.73 -7.70
C ARG A 68 -4.25 0.69 -6.67
N VAL A 69 -4.98 -0.42 -6.64
CA VAL A 69 -4.75 -1.51 -5.69
C VAL A 69 -3.91 -2.58 -6.36
N ILE A 70 -2.83 -2.99 -5.69
CA ILE A 70 -2.04 -4.16 -6.04
C ILE A 70 -2.12 -5.14 -4.85
N PRO A 71 -2.68 -6.35 -5.04
CA PRO A 71 -2.68 -7.35 -3.99
C PRO A 71 -1.28 -7.88 -3.74
N ILE A 72 -0.95 -8.06 -2.47
CA ILE A 72 0.29 -8.65 -1.97
C ILE A 72 -0.05 -9.85 -1.09
N ARG A 73 0.82 -10.87 -1.06
CA ARG A 73 0.57 -12.06 -0.22
C ARG A 73 0.39 -11.70 1.24
N CYS A 74 1.23 -10.80 1.74
CA CYS A 74 1.19 -10.36 3.12
C CYS A 74 1.90 -9.03 3.25
N LEU A 75 1.45 -8.15 4.16
CA LEU A 75 2.17 -6.93 4.50
C LEU A 75 3.61 -7.23 4.96
N GLY A 76 3.84 -8.35 5.65
CA GLY A 76 5.19 -8.77 6.06
C GLY A 76 6.13 -9.05 4.89
N SER A 77 5.59 -9.33 3.70
CA SER A 77 6.37 -9.54 2.47
C SER A 77 6.73 -8.26 1.73
N VAL A 78 6.21 -7.11 2.16
CA VAL A 78 6.47 -5.83 1.50
C VAL A 78 7.97 -5.54 1.49
N ASN A 79 8.47 -5.34 0.28
CA ASN A 79 9.81 -4.83 0.07
C ASN A 79 9.74 -3.29 0.05
N THR A 80 10.55 -2.64 0.88
CA THR A 80 10.65 -1.18 0.95
C THR A 80 11.02 -0.57 -0.40
N ILE A 81 11.70 -1.32 -1.27
CA ILE A 81 12.01 -0.88 -2.63
C ILE A 81 10.76 -0.56 -3.46
N TRP A 82 9.64 -1.25 -3.21
CA TRP A 82 8.39 -0.97 -3.93
C TRP A 82 7.81 0.39 -3.57
N ILE A 83 7.99 0.81 -2.31
CA ILE A 83 7.53 2.12 -1.84
C ILE A 83 8.39 3.21 -2.46
N THR A 84 9.71 3.04 -2.43
CA THR A 84 10.63 4.00 -3.05
C THR A 84 10.48 4.05 -4.57
N ASP A 85 10.32 2.90 -5.24
CA ASP A 85 10.08 2.83 -6.69
C ASP A 85 8.76 3.51 -7.07
N ALA A 86 7.69 3.33 -6.28
CA ALA A 86 6.43 4.02 -6.50
C ALA A 86 6.59 5.54 -6.35
N LEU A 87 7.20 6.02 -5.26
CA LEU A 87 7.37 7.45 -5.02
C LEU A 87 8.27 8.11 -6.09
N ASN A 88 9.37 7.47 -6.44
CA ASN A 88 10.25 7.91 -7.53
C ASN A 88 9.57 7.87 -8.89
N GLY A 89 8.58 6.99 -9.08
CA GLY A 89 7.76 6.93 -10.29
C GLY A 89 6.65 7.99 -10.34
N GLY A 90 6.59 8.92 -9.38
CA GLY A 90 5.61 10.01 -9.38
C GLY A 90 4.30 9.70 -8.68
N TYR A 91 4.19 8.60 -7.94
CA TYR A 91 3.04 8.38 -7.06
C TYR A 91 3.00 9.46 -5.96
N ASP A 92 1.80 9.96 -5.66
CA ASP A 92 1.59 10.99 -4.65
C ASP A 92 1.46 10.41 -3.23
N GLY A 93 1.05 9.15 -3.13
CA GLY A 93 0.93 8.44 -1.87
C GLY A 93 0.93 6.91 -2.03
N VAL A 94 1.33 6.22 -0.96
CA VAL A 94 1.35 4.77 -0.85
C VAL A 94 0.69 4.37 0.47
N MET A 95 -0.43 3.67 0.39
CA MET A 95 -1.07 3.05 1.55
C MET A 95 -0.75 1.55 1.59
N LEU A 96 -0.38 1.07 2.77
CA LEU A 96 -0.03 -0.32 3.04
C LEU A 96 -1.12 -0.91 3.94
N MET A 97 -1.90 -1.86 3.42
CA MET A 97 -2.98 -2.47 4.18
C MET A 97 -2.58 -3.85 4.68
N GLY A 98 -2.60 -4.02 6.00
CA GLY A 98 -2.30 -5.28 6.65
C GLY A 98 -3.37 -5.69 7.66
N CYS A 99 -3.48 -7.00 7.89
CA CYS A 99 -4.34 -7.59 8.91
C CYS A 99 -4.16 -6.92 10.28
N LYS A 100 -5.23 -6.90 11.08
CA LYS A 100 -5.15 -6.51 12.50
C LYS A 100 -4.19 -7.41 13.28
N HIS A 101 -3.54 -6.82 14.29
CA HIS A 101 -2.74 -7.52 15.29
C HIS A 101 -3.20 -7.14 16.71
N GLY A 102 -2.64 -7.77 17.74
CA GLY A 102 -3.06 -7.56 19.14
C GLY A 102 -4.12 -8.56 19.59
N GLU A 103 -5.13 -8.08 20.32
CA GLU A 103 -6.16 -8.93 20.95
C GLU A 103 -7.08 -9.60 19.91
N GLU A 104 -7.43 -8.90 18.83
CA GLU A 104 -8.19 -9.43 17.70
C GLU A 104 -7.24 -9.89 16.58
N TYR A 105 -6.41 -10.90 16.88
CA TYR A 105 -5.38 -11.35 15.94
C TYR A 105 -5.97 -12.02 14.68
N GLN A 106 -5.78 -11.42 13.51
CA GLN A 106 -6.32 -11.92 12.23
C GLN A 106 -5.25 -12.26 11.18
N CYS A 107 -3.97 -12.02 11.46
CA CYS A 107 -2.94 -12.27 10.45
C CYS A 107 -2.82 -13.76 10.11
N HIS A 108 -3.15 -14.09 8.86
CA HIS A 108 -3.03 -15.44 8.31
C HIS A 108 -1.62 -16.04 8.46
N PHE A 109 -0.59 -15.19 8.49
CA PHE A 109 0.80 -15.60 8.51
C PHE A 109 1.52 -15.28 9.83
N VAL A 110 0.96 -15.61 11.00
CA VAL A 110 1.82 -15.63 12.21
C VAL A 110 1.91 -14.30 12.92
N LYS A 111 2.82 -13.51 12.36
CA LYS A 111 3.27 -12.18 12.79
C LYS A 111 3.61 -11.31 11.58
N GLY A 112 3.09 -11.67 10.39
CA GLY A 112 3.49 -11.07 9.12
C GLY A 112 3.24 -9.57 9.09
N SER A 113 2.00 -9.14 9.33
CA SER A 113 1.64 -7.71 9.32
C SER A 113 2.38 -6.91 10.39
N GLU A 114 2.49 -7.45 11.60
CA GLU A 114 3.21 -6.85 12.73
C GLU A 114 4.70 -6.61 12.38
N LEU A 115 5.38 -7.64 11.88
CA LEU A 115 6.78 -7.53 11.44
C LEU A 115 6.94 -6.57 10.25
N GLY A 116 5.96 -6.55 9.34
CA GLY A 116 5.89 -5.59 8.25
C GLY A 116 5.87 -4.16 8.76
N ARG A 117 4.93 -3.83 9.64
CA ARG A 117 4.79 -2.50 10.28
C ARG A 117 6.05 -2.05 10.97
N TYR A 118 6.67 -2.93 11.77
CA TYR A 118 7.92 -2.59 12.44
C TYR A 118 9.02 -2.19 11.44
N ARG A 119 9.16 -2.93 10.33
CA ARG A 119 10.13 -2.59 9.26
C ARG A 119 9.77 -1.30 8.54
N LEU A 120 8.47 -1.07 8.31
CA LEU A 120 7.93 0.06 7.58
C LEU A 120 7.92 1.36 8.39
N SER A 121 7.96 1.29 9.72
CA SER A 121 8.08 2.47 10.59
C SER A 121 9.31 3.33 10.29
N LYS A 122 10.34 2.74 9.66
CA LYS A 122 11.58 3.43 9.25
C LYS A 122 11.48 4.15 7.90
N VAL A 123 10.39 3.97 7.15
CA VAL A 123 10.19 4.63 5.84
C VAL A 123 10.09 6.15 5.99
N GLY A 124 9.60 6.64 7.14
CA GLY A 124 9.51 8.08 7.41
C GLY A 124 10.86 8.81 7.29
N ASP A 125 11.96 8.19 7.71
CA ASP A 125 13.29 8.79 7.57
C ASP A 125 13.75 8.86 6.11
N THR A 126 13.35 7.87 5.30
CA THR A 126 13.60 7.88 3.85
C THR A 126 12.83 9.00 3.17
N LEU A 127 11.54 9.21 3.52
CA LEU A 127 10.71 10.28 2.99
C LEU A 127 11.26 11.67 3.31
N LYS A 128 11.71 11.89 4.56
CA LYS A 128 12.37 13.13 4.94
C LYS A 128 13.63 13.39 4.11
N GLY A 129 14.43 12.35 3.86
CA GLY A 129 15.59 12.44 2.97
C GLY A 129 15.26 12.80 1.52
N MET A 130 14.04 12.46 1.07
CA MET A 130 13.50 12.82 -0.25
C MET A 130 12.76 14.18 -0.26
N ASN A 131 12.73 14.89 0.87
CA ASN A 131 11.96 16.11 1.07
C ASN A 131 10.45 15.94 0.78
N LEU A 132 9.90 14.79 1.19
CA LEU A 132 8.49 14.45 1.08
C LEU A 132 7.81 14.43 2.45
N GLU A 133 6.52 14.76 2.48
CA GLU A 133 5.66 14.61 3.65
C GLU A 133 5.60 13.12 4.06
N THR A 134 5.81 12.85 5.35
CA THR A 134 5.86 11.47 5.87
C THR A 134 4.54 10.73 5.71
N GLU A 135 3.44 11.48 5.72
CA GLU A 135 2.06 11.07 5.56
C GLU A 135 1.77 10.55 4.16
N ARG A 136 2.67 10.77 3.18
CA ARG A 136 2.59 10.12 1.86
C ARG A 136 2.74 8.61 1.92
N VAL A 137 3.26 8.05 3.02
CA VAL A 137 3.22 6.61 3.24
C VAL A 137 2.44 6.33 4.51
N MET A 138 1.32 5.62 4.37
CA MET A 138 0.44 5.28 5.48
C MET A 138 0.32 3.76 5.62
N ASP A 139 0.41 3.29 6.86
CA ASP A 139 -0.01 1.95 7.24
C ASP A 139 -1.48 1.99 7.71
N LEU A 140 -2.28 1.04 7.23
CA LEU A 140 -3.65 0.86 7.67
C LEU A 140 -3.92 -0.58 8.11
N GLU A 141 -4.53 -0.69 9.30
CA GLU A 141 -5.12 -1.93 9.78
C GLU A 141 -6.51 -2.16 9.21
N VAL A 142 -6.66 -3.34 8.63
CA VAL A 142 -7.90 -3.76 7.99
C VAL A 142 -8.28 -5.12 8.53
N ALA A 143 -9.48 -5.20 9.10
CA ALA A 143 -10.17 -6.48 9.30
C ALA A 143 -10.94 -6.85 8.05
N ILE A 144 -11.11 -8.14 7.78
CA ILE A 144 -11.95 -8.61 6.67
C ILE A 144 -13.40 -8.08 6.74
N THR A 145 -13.87 -7.75 7.94
CA THR A 145 -15.21 -7.20 8.22
C THR A 145 -15.33 -5.68 8.04
N ASP A 146 -14.26 -4.95 7.71
CA ASP A 146 -14.27 -3.48 7.55
C ASP A 146 -14.96 -3.01 6.25
N ILE A 147 -15.99 -3.72 5.79
CA ILE A 147 -16.65 -3.57 4.48
C ILE A 147 -17.17 -2.14 4.27
N ALA A 148 -17.86 -1.58 5.27
CA ALA A 148 -18.49 -0.26 5.17
C ALA A 148 -17.50 0.89 5.48
N THR A 149 -16.47 0.63 6.28
CA THR A 149 -15.58 1.70 6.79
C THR A 149 -14.30 1.85 5.97
N LEU A 150 -13.83 0.78 5.32
CA LEU A 150 -12.60 0.77 4.53
C LEU A 150 -12.61 1.79 3.37
N PRO A 151 -13.69 1.93 2.58
CA PRO A 151 -13.73 2.94 1.51
C PRO A 151 -13.65 4.37 2.04
N GLN A 152 -14.27 4.65 3.19
CA GLN A 152 -14.15 5.96 3.84
C GLN A 152 -12.71 6.24 4.28
N LYS A 153 -12.03 5.27 4.91
CA LYS A 153 -10.62 5.40 5.29
C LYS A 153 -9.71 5.68 4.07
N ILE A 154 -9.99 5.05 2.92
CA ILE A 154 -9.29 5.34 1.67
C ILE A 154 -9.56 6.77 1.19
N ASN A 155 -10.82 7.23 1.25
CA ASN A 155 -11.19 8.58 0.85
C ASN A 155 -10.56 9.66 1.74
N ASP A 156 -10.51 9.42 3.04
CA ASP A 156 -9.86 10.32 4.00
C ASP A 156 -8.37 10.45 3.69
N TYR A 157 -7.70 9.33 3.39
CA TYR A 157 -6.32 9.34 2.94
C TYR A 157 -6.14 10.05 1.59
N ALA A 158 -7.02 9.80 0.62
CA ALA A 158 -6.95 10.47 -0.67
C ALA A 158 -7.14 11.99 -0.54
N ALA A 159 -8.02 12.44 0.35
CA ALA A 159 -8.20 13.85 0.67
C ALA A 159 -6.93 14.46 1.30
N LEU A 160 -6.27 13.73 2.21
CA LEU A 160 -4.99 14.13 2.76
C LEU A 160 -3.91 14.28 1.68
N ILE A 161 -3.77 13.30 0.78
CA ILE A 161 -2.78 13.36 -0.31
C ILE A 161 -3.06 14.52 -1.27
N LYS A 162 -4.33 14.82 -1.57
CA LYS A 162 -4.71 15.99 -2.38
C LYS A 162 -4.42 17.33 -1.70
N SER A 163 -4.27 17.37 -0.39
CA SER A 163 -3.91 18.59 0.34
C SER A 163 -2.42 18.95 0.22
N PHE A 164 -1.58 17.98 -0.19
CA PHE A 164 -0.17 18.19 -0.46
C PHE A 164 0.04 18.63 -1.92
N PRO A 165 1.17 19.30 -2.23
CA PRO A 165 1.56 19.52 -3.61
C PRO A 165 1.70 18.17 -4.36
N PRO A 166 1.52 18.14 -5.69
CA PRO A 166 1.82 16.95 -6.49
C PRO A 166 3.23 16.45 -6.22
N SER A 167 3.45 15.13 -6.37
CA SER A 167 4.77 14.54 -6.21
C SER A 167 5.79 15.25 -7.12
N PRO A 168 6.95 15.67 -6.59
CA PRO A 168 7.98 16.34 -7.37
C PRO A 168 8.66 15.42 -8.41
N PHE A 169 8.32 14.13 -8.38
CA PHE A 169 8.83 13.12 -9.31
C PHE A 169 7.86 12.85 -10.48
N LYS A 170 6.76 13.58 -10.60
CA LYS A 170 5.88 13.49 -11.78
C LYS A 170 6.52 14.11 -13.01
N GLY A 171 6.32 13.50 -14.18
CA GLY A 171 6.74 14.06 -15.46
C GLY A 171 8.20 13.81 -15.87
N PHE A 172 8.93 12.96 -15.14
CA PHE A 172 10.30 12.54 -15.47
C PHE A 172 10.39 11.06 -15.83
#